data_AF-A0A7S3WHY4-F1
#
_entry.id   AF-A0A7S3WHY4-F1
#
_cell.length_a   1.000
_cell.length_b   1.000
_cell.length_c   1.000
_cell.angle_alpha   90.00
_cell.angle_beta   90.00
_cell.angle_gamma   90.00
#
_symmetry.space_group_name_H-M   'P 1'
#
loop_
_entity.id
_entity.type
_entity.pdbx_description
1 polymer ?
#
loop_
_entity_poly.entity_id
_entity_poly.type
_entity_poly.pdbx_seq_one_letter_code
_entity_poly.pdbx_strand_id
1 'polypeptide(L)'
;SPTEIKELIAEKRPEFGGYQQHDAQEVLTFLLDGLHEDVNRAPYPRPIVEDPSTDGKTDMEIAHEAWLGNLRRNSSKIVEIFQFQVRSEIIFPEVDGGKSLKFDPMMYLSLPVPSPPHVLQVTVTLRSYPEVAPVRRSFTIPKDKTFKDLEAQIMEAFPADG
;
A
#
# COMPACT_ATOMS: atom_id res chain seq x y z
N SER A 1 -1.55 -24.42 18.97
CA SER A 1 -2.65 -23.68 18.31
C SER A 1 -2.80 -22.33 18.98
N PRO A 2 -3.00 -21.21 18.26
CA PRO A 2 -3.19 -19.87 18.86
C PRO A 2 -4.65 -19.63 19.28
N THR A 3 -5.19 -20.49 20.14
CA THR A 3 -6.61 -20.46 20.54
C THR A 3 -6.96 -19.19 21.30
N GLU A 4 -6.12 -18.77 22.24
CA GLU A 4 -6.33 -17.56 23.06
C GLU A 4 -6.42 -16.29 22.19
N ILE A 5 -5.54 -16.17 21.18
CA ILE A 5 -5.55 -15.03 20.25
C ILE A 5 -6.85 -15.04 19.42
N LYS A 6 -7.27 -16.21 18.94
CA LYS A 6 -8.52 -16.34 18.16
C LYS A 6 -9.74 -15.93 18.98
N GLU A 7 -9.80 -16.32 20.25
CA GLU A 7 -10.86 -15.94 21.18
C GLU A 7 -10.86 -14.43 21.46
N LEU A 8 -9.68 -13.84 21.71
CA LEU A 8 -9.54 -12.40 21.95
C LEU A 8 -9.98 -11.57 20.74
N ILE A 9 -9.57 -11.98 19.53
CA ILE A 9 -10.00 -11.32 18.29
C ILE A 9 -11.53 -11.43 18.15
N ALA A 10 -12.11 -12.60 18.40
CA ALA A 10 -13.55 -12.83 18.30
C ALA A 10 -14.37 -12.01 19.32
N GLU A 11 -13.82 -11.76 20.52
CA GLU A 11 -14.45 -10.90 21.54
C GLU A 11 -14.62 -9.47 21.02
N LYS A 12 -13.59 -8.92 20.38
CA LYS A 12 -13.59 -7.54 19.86
C LYS A 12 -14.29 -7.42 18.50
N ARG A 13 -14.22 -8.47 17.69
CA ARG A 13 -14.71 -8.54 16.31
C ARG A 13 -15.44 -9.88 16.12
N PRO A 14 -16.73 -9.97 16.46
CA PRO A 14 -17.50 -11.23 16.40
C PRO A 14 -17.53 -11.88 15.02
N GLU A 15 -17.37 -11.10 13.95
CA GLU A 15 -17.20 -11.59 12.57
C GLU A 15 -16.06 -12.61 12.44
N PHE A 16 -14.98 -12.44 13.20
CA PHE A 16 -13.86 -13.37 13.27
C PHE A 16 -14.08 -14.52 14.27
N GLY A 17 -15.26 -14.70 14.86
CA GLY A 17 -15.53 -15.83 15.77
C GLY A 17 -15.76 -17.17 15.07
N GLY A 18 -16.11 -17.14 13.78
CA GLY A 18 -16.37 -18.33 12.98
C GLY A 18 -15.12 -19.03 12.45
N TYR A 19 -15.37 -20.08 11.67
CA TYR A 19 -14.36 -20.86 10.93
C TYR A 19 -14.41 -20.59 9.41
N GLN A 20 -15.06 -19.51 9.00
CA GLN A 20 -15.11 -19.09 7.60
C GLN A 20 -13.79 -18.46 7.17
N GLN A 21 -13.58 -18.35 5.86
CA GLN A 21 -12.44 -17.59 5.33
C GLN A 21 -12.67 -16.08 5.52
N HIS A 22 -11.58 -15.36 5.80
CA HIS A 22 -11.57 -13.92 6.01
C HIS A 22 -10.42 -13.29 5.22
N ASP A 23 -10.53 -11.98 4.97
CA ASP A 23 -9.44 -11.20 4.39
C ASP A 23 -8.32 -11.02 5.43
N ALA A 24 -7.11 -11.46 5.10
CA ALA A 24 -5.95 -11.31 5.97
C ALA A 24 -5.58 -9.83 6.20
N GLN A 25 -5.86 -8.95 5.24
CA GLN A 25 -5.60 -7.52 5.37
C GLN A 25 -6.52 -6.88 6.41
N GLU A 26 -7.78 -7.33 6.49
CA GLU A 26 -8.74 -6.86 7.48
C GLU A 26 -8.29 -7.25 8.89
N VAL A 27 -7.90 -8.52 9.08
CA VAL A 27 -7.36 -9.03 10.35
C VAL A 27 -6.09 -8.28 10.76
N LEU A 28 -5.17 -8.05 9.82
CA LEU A 28 -3.93 -7.32 10.07
C LEU A 28 -4.20 -5.88 10.53
N THR A 29 -5.12 -5.19 9.86
CA THR A 29 -5.50 -3.82 10.19
C THR A 29 -6.09 -3.74 11.60
N PHE A 30 -6.98 -4.68 11.94
CA PHE A 30 -7.55 -4.79 13.27
C PHE A 30 -6.47 -5.01 14.34
N LEU A 31 -5.51 -5.91 14.09
CA LEU A 31 -4.44 -6.19 15.04
C LEU A 31 -3.50 -4.99 15.24
N LEU A 32 -3.13 -4.28 14.17
CA LEU A 32 -2.27 -3.10 14.27
C LEU A 32 -2.94 -1.97 15.05
N ASP A 33 -4.23 -1.72 14.81
CA ASP A 33 -5.01 -0.73 15.55
C ASP A 33 -5.17 -1.11 17.03
N GLY A 34 -5.59 -2.34 17.32
CA GLY A 34 -5.74 -2.82 18.69
C GLY A 34 -4.43 -2.79 19.48
N LEU A 35 -3.33 -3.27 18.87
CA LEU A 35 -2.00 -3.20 19.49
C LEU A 35 -1.54 -1.75 19.66
N HIS A 36 -1.84 -0.86 18.70
CA HIS A 36 -1.50 0.55 18.82
C HIS A 36 -2.20 1.17 20.04
N GLU A 37 -3.52 0.98 20.16
CA GLU A 37 -4.33 1.56 21.22
C GLU A 37 -3.92 1.03 22.60
N ASP A 38 -3.70 -0.28 22.74
CA ASP A 38 -3.29 -0.90 24.01
C ASP A 38 -1.93 -0.41 24.52
N VAL A 39 -1.02 -0.03 23.61
CA VAL A 39 0.33 0.45 23.95
C VAL A 39 0.53 1.94 23.68
N ASN A 40 -0.56 2.69 23.46
CA ASN A 40 -0.50 4.12 23.20
C ASN A 40 -0.15 4.88 24.50
N ARG A 41 0.94 5.66 24.43
CA ARG A 41 1.51 6.43 25.53
C ARG A 41 1.09 7.91 25.48
N ALA A 42 0.28 8.29 24.50
CA ALA A 42 -0.26 9.64 24.43
C ALA A 42 -1.10 9.96 25.67
N PRO A 43 -1.15 11.21 26.12
CA PRO A 43 -1.89 11.59 27.31
C PRO A 43 -3.40 11.33 27.14
N TYR A 44 -4.04 10.94 28.25
CA TYR A 44 -5.49 10.80 28.34
C TYR A 44 -6.09 11.95 29.17
N PRO A 45 -7.17 12.62 28.71
CA PRO A 45 -7.84 12.41 27.43
C PRO A 45 -6.97 12.88 26.25
N ARG A 46 -7.15 12.24 25.09
CA ARG A 46 -6.42 12.63 23.87
C ARG A 46 -6.78 14.08 23.51
N PRO A 47 -5.78 14.95 23.24
CA PRO A 47 -6.04 16.33 22.89
C PRO A 47 -6.78 16.43 21.55
N ILE A 48 -7.65 17.43 21.42
CA ILE A 48 -8.18 17.85 20.13
C ILE A 48 -7.04 18.52 19.36
N VAL A 49 -6.81 18.05 18.14
CA VAL A 49 -5.80 18.57 17.24
C VAL A 49 -6.53 18.94 15.95
N GLU A 50 -6.40 20.20 15.56
CA GLU A 50 -6.94 20.71 14.30
C GLU A 50 -5.97 20.42 13.16
N ASP A 51 -6.52 20.31 11.95
CA ASP A 51 -5.70 20.19 10.75
C ASP A 51 -4.91 21.49 10.52
N PRO A 52 -3.63 21.42 10.11
CA PRO A 52 -2.84 22.60 9.82
C PRO A 52 -3.49 23.45 8.72
N SER A 53 -3.42 24.78 8.87
CA SER A 53 -3.73 25.69 7.76
C SER A 53 -2.77 25.46 6.59
N THR A 54 -3.31 25.44 5.38
CA THR A 54 -2.56 25.30 4.12
C THR A 54 -2.13 26.64 3.52
N ASP A 55 -2.63 27.76 4.04
CA ASP A 55 -2.49 29.07 3.42
C ASP A 55 -1.06 29.60 3.59
N GLY A 56 -0.39 29.85 2.46
CA GLY A 56 0.95 30.42 2.43
C GLY A 56 2.06 29.51 2.97
N LYS A 57 1.75 28.24 3.28
CA LYS A 57 2.73 27.26 3.76
C LYS A 57 3.17 26.31 2.65
N THR A 58 4.39 25.83 2.78
CA THR A 58 4.92 24.75 1.95
C THR A 58 4.38 23.39 2.40
N ASP A 59 4.36 22.42 1.48
CA ASP A 59 4.00 21.04 1.77
C ASP A 59 4.77 20.47 2.98
N MET A 60 6.07 20.79 3.10
CA MET A 60 6.90 20.32 4.21
C MET A 60 6.46 20.88 5.56
N GLU A 61 6.07 22.15 5.63
CA GLU A 61 5.59 22.77 6.85
C GLU A 61 4.24 22.19 7.29
N ILE A 62 3.32 22.02 6.32
CA ILE A 62 1.99 21.43 6.57
C ILE A 62 2.13 19.98 7.01
N ALA A 63 2.96 19.19 6.31
CA ALA A 63 3.24 17.80 6.64
C ALA A 63 3.80 17.65 8.06
N HIS A 64 4.79 18.47 8.40
CA HIS A 64 5.43 18.46 9.71
C HIS A 64 4.45 18.83 10.83
N GLU A 65 3.64 19.88 10.64
CA GLU A 65 2.62 20.29 11.62
C GLU A 65 1.55 19.21 11.80
N ALA A 66 1.07 18.60 10.71
CA ALA A 66 0.13 17.49 10.74
C ALA A 66 0.72 16.27 11.46
N TRP A 67 1.99 15.97 11.22
CA TRP A 67 2.67 14.83 11.86
C TRP A 67 2.87 15.06 13.36
N LEU A 68 3.29 16.26 13.77
CA LEU A 68 3.38 16.62 15.19
C LEU A 68 2.01 16.53 15.87
N GLY A 69 0.96 16.99 15.18
CA GLY A 69 -0.43 16.83 15.61
C GLY A 69 -0.82 15.36 15.83
N ASN A 70 -0.49 14.50 14.87
CA ASN A 70 -0.71 13.05 14.97
C ASN A 70 0.03 12.44 16.18
N LEU A 71 1.31 12.77 16.37
CA LEU A 71 2.14 12.24 17.46
C LEU A 71 1.66 12.67 18.86
N ARG A 72 0.97 13.80 18.99
CA ARG A 72 0.34 14.23 20.26
C ARG A 72 -0.79 13.31 20.71
N ARG A 73 -1.41 12.58 19.78
CA ARG A 73 -2.53 11.66 20.02
C ARG A 73 -2.11 10.19 19.93
N ASN A 74 -1.07 9.92 19.16
CA ASN A 74 -0.65 8.57 18.78
C ASN A 74 0.84 8.40 19.08
N SER A 75 1.16 7.76 20.21
CA SER A 75 2.55 7.52 20.63
C SER A 75 2.74 6.06 21.03
N SER A 76 3.11 5.22 20.06
CA SER A 76 3.36 3.80 20.35
C SER A 76 4.43 3.23 19.42
N LYS A 77 4.93 2.04 19.75
CA LYS A 77 5.92 1.36 18.89
C LYS A 77 5.33 0.96 17.54
N ILE A 78 4.01 0.77 17.47
CA ILE A 78 3.30 0.50 16.20
C ILE A 78 3.38 1.72 15.28
N VAL A 79 3.14 2.93 15.83
CA VAL A 79 3.30 4.19 15.07
C VAL A 79 4.72 4.35 14.55
N GLU A 80 5.71 4.10 15.40
CA GLU A 80 7.12 4.24 15.03
C GLU A 80 7.56 3.30 13.89
N ILE A 81 7.03 2.07 13.86
CA ILE A 81 7.45 1.04 12.90
C ILE A 81 6.63 1.10 11.61
N PHE A 82 5.31 1.26 11.72
CA PHE A 82 4.38 1.05 10.62
C PHE A 82 3.76 2.33 10.07
N GLN A 83 3.67 3.39 10.87
CA GLN A 83 2.96 4.59 10.44
C GLN A 83 3.86 5.50 9.61
N PHE A 84 3.35 5.91 8.47
CA PHE A 84 3.93 6.91 7.59
C PHE A 84 2.87 7.96 7.24
N GLN A 85 3.24 8.98 6.46
CA GLN A 85 2.34 10.06 6.09
C GLN A 85 2.17 10.09 4.57
N VAL A 86 0.93 10.31 4.12
CA VAL A 86 0.58 10.44 2.69
C VAL A 86 0.06 11.83 2.42
N ARG A 87 0.59 12.46 1.36
CA ARG A 87 0.03 13.70 0.81
C ARG A 87 -1.17 13.38 -0.08
N SER A 88 -2.33 13.88 0.26
CA SER A 88 -3.56 13.77 -0.53
C SER A 88 -4.02 15.16 -0.99
N GLU A 89 -4.36 15.31 -2.27
CA GLU A 89 -4.84 16.57 -2.84
C GLU A 89 -6.10 16.32 -3.65
N ILE A 90 -7.15 17.05 -3.32
CA ILE A 90 -8.44 17.03 -4.02
C ILE A 90 -8.62 18.38 -4.68
N ILE A 91 -8.81 18.38 -5.99
CA ILE A 91 -9.10 19.58 -6.79
C ILE A 91 -10.60 19.60 -7.06
N PHE A 92 -11.25 20.72 -6.78
CA PHE A 92 -12.67 20.95 -7.02
C PHE A 92 -12.84 21.69 -8.35
N PRO A 93 -13.19 21.02 -9.46
CA PRO A 93 -13.15 21.64 -10.79
C PRO A 93 -14.14 22.80 -10.98
N GLU A 94 -15.21 22.80 -10.20
CA GLU A 94 -16.31 23.78 -10.28
C GLU A 94 -16.09 25.01 -9.39
N VAL A 95 -15.03 25.01 -8.57
CA VAL A 95 -14.69 26.11 -7.66
C VAL A 95 -13.36 26.70 -8.10
N ASP A 96 -13.35 27.98 -8.48
CA ASP A 96 -12.12 28.65 -8.89
C ASP A 96 -11.11 28.66 -7.75
N GLY A 97 -9.91 28.13 -8.02
CA GLY A 97 -8.88 27.90 -7.00
C GLY A 97 -9.24 26.88 -5.91
N GLY A 98 -10.36 26.15 -6.05
CA GLY A 98 -10.82 25.18 -5.06
C GLY A 98 -9.92 23.96 -5.00
N LYS A 99 -9.14 23.84 -3.92
CA LYS A 99 -8.35 22.65 -3.61
C LYS A 99 -8.35 22.36 -2.11
N SER A 100 -8.23 21.07 -1.77
CA SER A 100 -8.04 20.59 -0.40
C SER A 100 -6.78 19.73 -0.36
N LEU A 101 -5.82 20.13 0.46
CA LEU A 101 -4.55 19.42 0.66
C LEU A 101 -4.52 18.86 2.09
N LYS A 102 -4.17 17.59 2.22
CA LYS A 102 -4.01 16.92 3.52
C LYS A 102 -2.76 16.05 3.55
N PHE A 103 -2.30 15.79 4.77
CA PHE A 103 -1.18 14.92 5.07
C PHE A 103 -1.57 13.90 6.13
N ASP A 104 -2.13 12.79 5.65
CA ASP A 104 -2.82 11.81 6.49
C ASP A 104 -1.86 10.71 6.97
N PRO A 105 -1.90 10.32 8.26
CA PRO A 105 -1.10 9.21 8.76
C PRO A 105 -1.73 7.87 8.35
N MET A 106 -0.93 6.96 7.77
CA MET A 106 -1.32 5.65 7.25
C MET A 106 -0.42 4.55 7.81
N MET A 107 -0.93 3.34 8.03
CA MET A 107 -0.12 2.19 8.52
C MET A 107 0.25 1.18 7.43
N TYR A 108 -0.43 1.24 6.28
CA TYR A 108 -0.22 0.33 5.16
C TYR A 108 -0.63 1.03 3.86
N LEU A 109 -0.16 0.51 2.74
CA LEU A 109 -0.51 0.99 1.41
C LEU A 109 -1.22 -0.12 0.63
N SER A 110 -2.50 0.09 0.36
CA SER A 110 -3.25 -0.78 -0.55
C SER A 110 -2.93 -0.36 -1.99
N LEU A 111 -2.17 -1.20 -2.68
CA LEU A 111 -1.77 -0.94 -4.06
C LEU A 111 -2.80 -1.55 -5.02
N PRO A 112 -3.30 -0.78 -6.01
CA PRO A 112 -4.11 -1.35 -7.06
C PRO A 112 -3.23 -2.27 -7.91
N VAL A 113 -3.72 -3.47 -8.18
CA VAL A 113 -3.10 -4.34 -9.19
C VAL A 113 -3.57 -3.83 -10.56
N PRO A 114 -2.66 -3.45 -11.47
CA PRO A 114 -3.04 -3.04 -12.82
C PRO A 114 -3.91 -4.09 -13.47
N SER A 115 -5.04 -3.69 -14.04
CA SER A 115 -5.81 -4.60 -14.88
C SER A 115 -5.04 -4.83 -16.19
N PRO A 116 -5.06 -6.07 -16.74
CA PRO A 116 -4.46 -6.31 -18.04
C PRO A 116 -5.04 -5.34 -19.10
N PRO A 117 -4.26 -4.99 -20.13
CA PRO A 117 -3.03 -5.67 -20.55
C PRO A 117 -1.77 -5.29 -19.73
N HIS A 118 -0.98 -6.29 -19.34
CA HIS A 118 0.33 -6.07 -18.73
C HIS A 118 1.40 -5.96 -19.83
N VAL A 119 2.34 -5.02 -19.71
CA VAL A 119 3.53 -4.99 -20.57
C VAL A 119 4.71 -5.54 -19.76
N LEU A 120 5.20 -6.71 -20.14
CA LEU A 120 6.38 -7.33 -19.54
C LEU A 120 7.61 -7.05 -20.40
N GLN A 121 8.68 -6.56 -19.78
CA GLN A 121 10.00 -6.54 -20.42
C GLN A 121 10.73 -7.85 -20.10
N VAL A 122 11.01 -8.63 -21.14
CA VAL A 122 11.74 -9.90 -21.03
C VAL A 122 13.14 -9.70 -21.57
N THR A 123 14.15 -10.10 -20.79
CA THR A 123 15.54 -10.20 -21.25
C THR A 123 15.82 -11.65 -21.62
N VAL A 124 16.11 -11.92 -22.89
CA VAL A 124 16.43 -13.25 -23.40
C VAL A 124 17.93 -13.40 -23.52
N THR A 125 18.47 -14.38 -22.80
CA THR A 125 19.86 -14.81 -22.94
C THR A 125 19.92 -15.95 -23.95
N LEU A 126 20.62 -15.73 -25.06
CA LEU A 126 20.86 -16.77 -26.05
C LEU A 126 21.86 -17.80 -25.51
N ARG A 127 21.84 -19.01 -26.08
CA ARG A 127 22.75 -20.10 -25.66
C ARG A 127 24.23 -19.76 -25.94
N SER A 128 24.48 -18.86 -26.88
CA SER A 128 25.77 -18.25 -27.23
C SER A 128 26.13 -17.05 -26.33
N TYR A 129 25.56 -16.94 -25.13
CA TYR A 129 26.03 -15.98 -24.15
C TYR A 129 27.27 -16.55 -23.44
N PRO A 130 28.35 -15.77 -23.27
CA PRO A 130 28.45 -14.32 -23.41
C PRO A 130 28.90 -13.80 -24.78
N GLU A 131 29.12 -14.67 -25.78
CA GLU A 131 29.56 -14.26 -27.12
C GLU A 131 28.54 -13.34 -27.82
N VAL A 132 27.25 -13.50 -27.52
CA VAL A 132 26.15 -12.64 -27.97
C VAL A 132 25.48 -11.99 -26.76
N ALA A 133 25.31 -10.67 -26.82
CA ALA A 133 24.66 -9.90 -25.76
C ALA A 133 23.18 -10.30 -25.59
N PRO A 134 22.62 -10.29 -24.36
CA PRO A 134 21.21 -10.55 -24.13
C PRO A 134 20.31 -9.55 -24.87
N VAL A 135 19.19 -10.04 -25.42
CA VAL A 135 18.22 -9.19 -26.13
C VAL A 135 17.06 -8.85 -25.22
N ARG A 136 16.70 -7.56 -25.13
CA ARG A 136 15.51 -7.11 -24.39
C ARG A 136 14.33 -6.90 -25.34
N ARG A 137 13.16 -7.43 -25.00
CA ARG A 137 11.93 -7.24 -25.78
C ARG A 137 10.73 -7.09 -24.85
N SER A 138 9.80 -6.21 -25.24
CA SER A 138 8.54 -6.00 -24.53
C SER A 138 7.45 -6.89 -25.11
N PHE A 139 6.68 -7.55 -24.26
CA PHE A 139 5.53 -8.36 -24.62
C PHE A 139 4.28 -7.84 -23.90
N THR A 140 3.17 -7.77 -24.61
CA THR A 140 1.88 -7.36 -24.04
C THR A 140 1.05 -8.60 -23.76
N ILE A 141 0.58 -8.75 -22.51
CA ILE A 141 -0.29 -9.86 -22.07
C ILE A 141 -1.68 -9.31 -21.79
N PRO A 142 -2.64 -9.51 -22.72
CA PRO A 142 -4.06 -9.27 -22.50
C PRO A 142 -4.66 -10.10 -21.35
N LYS A 143 -5.87 -9.73 -20.91
CA LYS A 143 -6.56 -10.35 -19.76
C LYS A 143 -6.87 -11.84 -19.96
N ASP A 144 -7.10 -12.24 -21.20
CA ASP A 144 -7.46 -13.59 -21.63
C ASP A 144 -6.24 -14.48 -21.89
N LYS A 145 -5.03 -13.96 -21.70
CA LYS A 145 -3.76 -14.65 -21.98
C LYS A 145 -3.07 -15.10 -20.71
N THR A 146 -2.44 -16.27 -20.79
CA THR A 146 -1.73 -16.92 -19.70
C THR A 146 -0.22 -16.79 -19.86
N PHE A 147 0.55 -17.21 -18.85
CA PHE A 147 2.01 -17.31 -18.98
C PHE A 147 2.45 -18.25 -20.13
N LYS A 148 1.65 -19.28 -20.44
CA LYS A 148 1.90 -20.17 -21.59
C LYS A 148 1.80 -19.45 -22.93
N ASP A 149 0.89 -18.48 -23.04
CA ASP A 149 0.79 -17.64 -24.24
C ASP A 149 2.00 -16.70 -24.38
N LEU A 150 2.56 -16.24 -23.25
CA LEU A 150 3.82 -15.48 -23.26
C LEU A 150 4.99 -16.36 -23.72
N GLU A 151 5.11 -17.59 -23.22
CA GLU A 151 6.14 -18.53 -23.69
C GLU A 151 6.09 -18.74 -25.20
N ALA A 152 4.89 -18.93 -25.76
CA ALA A 152 4.69 -19.06 -27.20
C ALA A 152 5.12 -17.80 -27.96
N GLN A 153 4.77 -16.61 -27.47
CA GLN A 153 5.19 -15.33 -28.08
C GLN A 153 6.71 -15.15 -28.00
N ILE A 154 7.36 -15.57 -26.92
CA ILE A 154 8.83 -15.53 -26.79
C ILE A 154 9.47 -16.50 -27.80
N MET A 155 8.96 -17.73 -27.92
CA MET A 155 9.47 -18.71 -28.88
C MET A 155 9.30 -18.26 -30.34
N GLU A 156 8.19 -17.59 -30.67
CA GLU A 156 7.98 -17.00 -32.00
C GLU A 156 8.92 -15.80 -32.24
N ALA A 157 9.13 -14.98 -31.22
CA ALA A 157 10.02 -13.82 -31.28
C ALA A 157 11.51 -14.20 -31.37
N PHE A 158 11.87 -15.38 -30.90
CA PHE A 158 13.23 -15.93 -30.83
C PHE A 158 13.23 -17.43 -31.20
N PRO A 159 13.02 -17.77 -32.48
CA PRO A 159 13.02 -19.17 -32.93
C PRO A 159 14.39 -19.82 -32.64
N ALA A 160 14.37 -21.10 -32.26
CA ALA A 160 15.55 -21.84 -31.81
C ALA A 160 16.64 -22.06 -32.89
N ASP A 161 16.37 -21.62 -34.12
CA ASP A 161 17.23 -21.77 -35.30
C ASP A 161 17.78 -20.40 -35.72
N GLY A 162 18.83 -19.94 -35.04
CA GLY A 162 19.55 -18.69 -35.31
C GLY A 162 20.63 -18.40 -34.28
#